data_AF-A0AAV6LEU8-F1
#
_entry.id   AF-A0AAV6LEU8-F1
#
_cell.length_a   1.000
_cell.length_b   1.000
_cell.length_c   1.000
_cell.angle_alpha   90.00
_cell.angle_beta   90.00
_cell.angle_gamma   90.00
#
_symmetry.space_group_name_H-M   'P 1'
#
loop_
_entity.id
_entity.type
_entity.pdbx_description
1 polymer ?
#
loop_
_entity_poly.entity_id
_entity_poly.type
_entity_poly.pdbx_seq_one_letter_code
_entity_poly.pdbx_strand_id
1 'polypeptide(L)'
;MSKIQSMSDQITSLCKRTVVSTTPVQPEKFHHLSALDRVMEPNRLIQMVYYYRTPPGRAVGAVTKKLRESISELLNSFPMVAGRLLTLLQKYIDKDLGHLV
;
A
#
# COMPACT_ATOMS: atom_id res chain seq x y z
N MET A 1 11.58 20.22 42.94
CA MET A 1 10.44 19.80 42.10
C MET A 1 10.93 19.64 40.67
N SER A 2 11.29 18.43 40.27
CA SER A 2 11.78 18.08 38.94
C SER A 2 10.61 18.03 37.97
N LYS A 3 10.62 18.90 36.96
CA LYS A 3 9.64 18.94 35.88
C LYS A 3 9.99 17.81 34.92
N ILE A 4 9.29 16.68 35.03
CA ILE A 4 9.38 15.59 34.05
C ILE A 4 8.70 16.09 32.78
N GLN A 5 9.50 16.55 31.84
CA GLN A 5 9.05 16.98 30.53
C GLN A 5 8.81 15.71 29.71
N SER A 6 7.54 15.34 29.52
CA SER A 6 7.13 14.29 28.59
C SER A 6 7.56 14.73 27.18
N MET A 7 8.66 14.17 26.67
CA MET A 7 9.01 14.23 25.26
C MET A 7 7.99 13.37 24.53
N SER A 8 7.00 14.01 23.91
CA SER A 8 6.21 13.37 22.87
C SER A 8 7.14 13.06 21.69
N ASP A 9 7.43 11.79 21.46
CA ASP A 9 8.25 11.30 20.35
C ASP A 9 7.70 11.81 19.01
N GLN A 10 8.35 12.85 18.47
CA GLN A 10 7.87 13.58 17.31
C GLN A 10 8.29 12.83 16.03
N ILE A 11 7.39 12.00 15.49
CA ILE A 11 7.62 11.33 14.20
C ILE A 11 7.30 12.30 13.06
N THR A 12 8.32 12.67 12.30
CA THR A 12 8.16 13.53 11.12
C THR A 12 8.13 12.70 9.85
N SER A 13 7.02 12.78 9.09
CA SER A 13 6.91 12.17 7.77
C SER A 13 7.70 12.98 6.74
N LEU A 14 8.81 12.42 6.24
CA LEU A 14 9.65 13.10 5.25
C LEU A 14 9.06 13.05 3.83
N CYS A 15 8.53 11.90 3.41
CA CYS A 15 8.08 11.71 2.03
C CYS A 15 7.14 10.50 1.89
N LYS A 16 6.11 10.64 1.04
CA LYS A 16 5.26 9.55 0.56
C LYS A 16 5.51 9.38 -0.95
N ARG A 17 5.74 8.14 -1.40
CA ARG A 17 5.96 7.82 -2.82
C ARG A 17 5.20 6.56 -3.21
N THR A 18 4.66 6.57 -4.44
CA THR A 18 4.09 5.38 -5.07
C THR A 18 5.21 4.58 -5.73
N VAL A 19 5.27 3.28 -5.44
CA VAL A 19 6.17 2.34 -6.11
C VAL A 19 5.37 1.62 -7.18
N VAL A 20 5.95 1.49 -8.37
CA VAL A 20 5.32 0.82 -9.51
C VAL A 20 6.10 -0.45 -9.84
N SER A 21 5.43 -1.38 -10.52
CA SER A 21 6.06 -2.54 -11.16
C SER A 21 7.12 -2.07 -12.16
N THR A 22 8.25 -2.77 -12.28
CA THR A 22 9.23 -2.51 -13.35
C THR A 22 8.77 -3.07 -14.68
N THR A 23 7.90 -4.09 -14.67
CA THR A 23 7.29 -4.65 -15.88
C THR A 23 5.90 -4.05 -16.13
N PRO A 24 5.56 -3.75 -17.40
CA PRO A 24 4.22 -3.27 -17.73
C PRO A 24 3.20 -4.39 -17.46
N VAL A 25 2.17 -4.05 -16.69
CA VAL A 25 1.06 -4.97 -16.36
C VAL A 25 0.00 -4.86 -17.46
N GLN A 26 -0.52 -5.99 -17.94
CA GLN A 26 -1.62 -5.98 -18.90
C GLN A 26 -2.87 -5.34 -18.27
N PRO A 27 -3.50 -4.35 -18.93
CA PRO A 27 -4.54 -3.50 -18.35
C PRO A 27 -5.88 -4.19 -18.05
N GLU A 28 -6.03 -5.49 -18.33
CA GLU A 28 -7.33 -6.17 -18.33
C GLU A 28 -7.46 -7.29 -17.29
N LYS A 29 -6.45 -7.52 -16.45
CA LYS A 29 -6.50 -8.60 -15.47
C LYS A 29 -7.21 -8.16 -14.19
N PHE A 30 -8.50 -8.39 -14.14
CA PHE A 30 -9.30 -8.21 -12.93
C PHE A 30 -9.27 -9.46 -12.06
N HIS A 31 -9.15 -9.26 -10.75
CA HIS A 31 -9.28 -10.33 -9.78
C HIS A 31 -10.58 -10.18 -9.00
N HIS A 32 -11.40 -11.22 -9.06
CA HIS A 32 -12.70 -11.24 -8.40
C HIS A 32 -12.53 -11.59 -6.92
N LEU A 33 -13.16 -10.79 -6.04
CA LEU A 33 -13.20 -11.07 -4.61
C LEU A 33 -13.97 -12.36 -4.34
N SER A 34 -13.34 -13.26 -3.58
CA SER A 34 -13.93 -14.52 -3.12
C SER A 34 -15.03 -14.27 -2.08
N ALA A 35 -15.75 -15.33 -1.69
CA ALA A 35 -16.76 -15.22 -0.64
C ALA A 35 -16.15 -14.77 0.71
N LEU A 36 -14.93 -15.22 1.04
CA LEU A 36 -14.24 -14.83 2.27
C LEU A 36 -13.81 -13.35 2.24
N ASP A 37 -13.34 -12.88 1.09
CA ASP A 37 -12.94 -11.47 0.92
C ASP A 37 -14.12 -10.51 1.06
N ARG A 38 -15.34 -10.95 0.73
CA ARG A 38 -16.57 -10.15 0.87
C ARG A 38 -17.10 -10.11 2.30
N VAL A 39 -16.81 -11.14 3.09
CA VAL A 39 -17.17 -11.20 4.52
C VAL A 39 -16.20 -10.36 5.35
N MET A 40 -14.96 -10.23 4.91
CA MET A 40 -14.02 -9.29 5.51
C MET A 40 -14.54 -7.86 5.30
N GLU A 41 -14.76 -7.15 6.41
CA GLU A 41 -15.25 -5.76 6.40
C GLU A 41 -14.50 -4.92 5.35
N PRO A 42 -15.20 -4.30 4.38
CA PRO A 42 -14.60 -3.72 3.18
C PRO A 42 -13.59 -2.59 3.45
N ASN A 43 -13.52 -2.10 4.68
CA ASN A 43 -12.63 -1.02 5.11
C ASN A 43 -11.70 -1.41 6.27
N ARG A 44 -11.56 -2.70 6.58
CA ARG A 44 -10.66 -3.14 7.66
C ARG A 44 -9.21 -3.19 7.17
N LEU A 45 -8.54 -2.07 7.32
CA LEU A 45 -7.10 -1.94 7.08
C LEU A 45 -6.33 -2.81 8.08
N ILE A 46 -5.58 -3.79 7.57
CA ILE A 46 -4.61 -4.54 8.36
C ILE A 46 -3.33 -3.70 8.46
N GLN A 47 -2.94 -3.32 9.67
CA GLN A 47 -1.71 -2.59 9.94
C GLN A 47 -0.67 -3.55 10.51
N MET A 48 0.51 -3.61 9.88
CA MET A 48 1.66 -4.37 10.35
C MET A 48 2.83 -3.42 10.57
N VAL A 49 3.50 -3.54 11.72
CA VAL A 49 4.65 -2.71 12.10
C VAL A 49 5.84 -3.63 12.40
N TYR A 50 6.96 -3.38 11.71
CA TYR A 50 8.18 -4.17 11.87
C TYR A 50 9.31 -3.31 12.47
N TYR A 51 9.88 -3.78 13.58
CA TYR A 51 11.01 -3.12 14.24
C TYR A 51 12.32 -3.83 13.88
N TYR A 52 13.27 -3.07 13.34
CA TYR A 52 14.58 -3.58 12.94
C TYR A 52 15.70 -2.79 13.61
N ARG A 53 16.72 -3.50 14.10
CA ARG A 53 17.96 -2.88 14.56
C ARG A 53 18.82 -2.51 13.37
N THR A 54 19.20 -1.24 13.25
CA THR A 54 20.08 -0.78 12.17
C THR A 54 21.55 -0.86 12.63
N PRO A 55 22.45 -1.52 11.87
CA PRO A 55 23.87 -1.54 12.20
C PRO A 55 24.50 -0.14 12.07
N PRO A 56 25.52 0.18 12.88
CA PRO A 56 26.20 1.46 12.84
C PRO A 56 26.87 1.70 11.48
N GLY A 57 26.95 2.96 11.04
CA GLY A 57 27.60 3.36 9.78
C GLY A 57 26.74 3.27 8.52
N ARG A 58 25.47 2.88 8.63
CA ARG A 58 24.55 2.83 7.48
C ARG A 58 23.99 4.22 7.16
N ALA A 59 24.08 4.63 5.89
CA ALA A 59 23.52 5.91 5.44
C ALA A 59 22.00 5.99 5.62
N VAL A 60 21.53 7.16 6.03
CA VAL A 60 20.09 7.47 6.16
C VAL A 60 19.41 7.26 4.81
N GLY A 61 18.32 6.49 4.78
CA GLY A 61 17.56 6.19 3.56
C GLY A 61 18.10 5.03 2.71
N ALA A 62 19.27 4.45 3.04
CA ALA A 62 19.79 3.27 2.32
C ALA A 62 18.83 2.07 2.42
N VAL A 63 18.23 1.87 3.59
CA VAL A 63 17.21 0.83 3.82
C VAL A 63 15.96 1.12 2.99
N THR A 64 15.48 2.36 3.02
CA THR A 64 14.28 2.79 2.28
C THR A 64 14.46 2.64 0.78
N LYS A 65 15.66 2.94 0.24
CA LYS A 65 15.99 2.75 -1.17
C LYS A 65 15.90 1.28 -1.57
N LYS A 66 16.57 0.39 -0.82
CA LYS A 66 16.55 -1.06 -1.08
C LYS A 66 15.14 -1.65 -0.91
N LEU A 67 14.40 -1.19 0.10
CA LEU A 67 13.01 -1.60 0.31
C LEU A 67 12.13 -1.21 -0.88
N ARG A 68 12.31 0.00 -1.41
CA ARG A 68 11.58 0.46 -2.60
C ARG A 68 11.87 -0.42 -3.81
N GLU A 69 13.13 -0.75 -4.06
CA GLU A 69 13.53 -1.63 -5.17
C GLU A 69 12.91 -3.02 -5.01
N SER A 70 12.98 -3.59 -3.80
CA SER A 70 12.36 -4.89 -3.50
C SER A 70 10.84 -4.90 -3.65
N ILE A 71 10.14 -3.83 -3.22
CA ILE A 71 8.69 -3.69 -3.45
C ILE A 71 8.40 -3.62 -4.95
N SER A 72 9.20 -2.89 -5.73
CA SER A 72 9.02 -2.80 -7.19
C SER A 72 9.12 -4.17 -7.85
N GLU A 73 10.06 -5.00 -7.40
CA GLU A 73 10.23 -6.37 -7.89
C GLU A 73 9.07 -7.29 -7.45
N LEU A 74 8.63 -7.18 -6.20
CA LEU A 74 7.44 -7.90 -5.70
C LEU A 74 6.20 -7.61 -6.55
N LEU A 75 6.01 -6.34 -6.94
CA LEU A 75 4.87 -5.91 -7.76
C LEU A 75 4.88 -6.53 -9.16
N ASN A 76 6.03 -6.97 -9.68
CA ASN A 76 6.08 -7.70 -10.95
C ASN A 76 5.39 -9.07 -10.83
N SER A 77 5.57 -9.76 -9.69
CA SER A 77 4.95 -11.07 -9.44
C SER A 77 3.53 -10.95 -8.89
N PHE A 78 3.22 -9.88 -8.15
CA PHE A 78 1.93 -9.63 -7.51
C PHE A 78 1.34 -8.27 -7.93
N PRO A 79 1.01 -8.09 -9.22
CA PRO A 79 0.54 -6.80 -9.74
C PRO A 79 -0.80 -6.36 -9.12
N MET A 80 -1.60 -7.31 -8.62
CA MET A 80 -2.84 -7.03 -7.89
C MET A 80 -2.67 -6.04 -6.74
N VAL A 81 -1.53 -6.08 -6.05
CA VAL A 81 -1.28 -5.26 -4.84
C VAL A 81 -1.17 -3.78 -5.20
N ALA A 82 -0.72 -3.45 -6.41
CA ALA A 82 -0.70 -2.08 -6.93
C ALA A 82 -2.03 -1.64 -7.58
N GLY A 83 -2.98 -2.56 -7.75
CA GLY A 83 -4.28 -2.30 -8.32
C GLY A 83 -5.19 -1.47 -7.42
N ARG A 84 -6.40 -1.17 -7.91
CA ARG A 84 -7.44 -0.48 -7.14
C ARG A 84 -8.55 -1.47 -6.78
N LEU A 85 -8.98 -1.44 -5.53
CA LEU A 85 -10.16 -2.19 -5.09
C LEU A 85 -11.41 -1.42 -5.52
N LEU A 86 -12.22 -2.02 -6.39
CA LEU A 86 -13.52 -1.49 -6.80
C LEU A 86 -14.62 -2.28 -6.11
N THR A 87 -15.36 -1.65 -5.20
CA THR A 87 -16.55 -2.21 -4.58
C THR A 87 -17.70 -2.27 -5.58
N LEU A 88 -18.57 -3.27 -5.47
CA LEU A 88 -19.64 -3.55 -6.44
C LEU A 88 -20.59 -2.38 -6.72
N LEU A 89 -20.71 -1.40 -5.81
CA LEU A 89 -21.47 -0.16 -6.03
C LEU A 89 -20.90 0.69 -7.17
N GLN A 90 -19.57 0.76 -7.31
CA GLN A 90 -18.93 1.52 -8.38
C GLN A 90 -19.21 0.88 -9.75
N LYS A 91 -19.29 -0.45 -9.81
CA LYS A 91 -19.65 -1.17 -11.04
C LYS A 91 -21.08 -0.90 -11.48
N TYR A 92 -21.99 -0.64 -10.56
CA TYR A 92 -23.39 -0.31 -10.88
C TYR A 92 -23.49 1.08 -11.50
N ILE A 93 -22.77 2.06 -10.92
CA ILE A 93 -22.69 3.44 -11.43
C ILE A 93 -22.06 3.51 -12.83
N ASP A 94 -21.03 2.69 -13.11
CA ASP A 94 -20.39 2.64 -14.44
C ASP A 94 -21.29 1.94 -15.48
N LYS A 95 -22.09 0.94 -15.06
CA LYS A 95 -23.01 0.21 -15.94
C LYS A 95 -24.18 1.07 -16.43
N ASP A 96 -24.66 2.00 -15.61
CA ASP A 96 -25.73 2.94 -15.98
C ASP A 96 -25.26 4.01 -16.98
N LEU A 97 -23.95 4.29 -17.06
CA LEU A 97 -23.40 5.25 -18.04
C LEU A 97 -23.19 4.64 -19.44
N GLY A 98 -23.08 3.31 -19.54
CA GLY A 98 -22.85 2.60 -20.80
C GLY A 98 -24.11 2.29 -21.62
N HIS A 99 -25.30 2.64 -21.12
CA HIS A 99 -26.59 2.40 -21.80
C HIS A 99 -27.26 3.69 -22.32
N LEU A 100 -26.56 4.82 -22.29
CA LEU A 100 -27.07 6.16 -22.63
C LEU A 100 -26.27 6.87 -23.74
N VAL A 101 -25.68 6.09 -24.66
CA VAL A 101 -25.18 6.55 -25.96
C VAL A 101 -25.71 5.64 -27.06
#